data_AF-A0AAW0XGK1-F1
#
_entry.id   AF-A0AAW0XGK1-F1
#
_cell.length_a   1.000
_cell.length_b   1.000
_cell.length_c   1.000
_cell.angle_alpha   90.00
_cell.angle_beta   90.00
_cell.angle_gamma   90.00
#
_symmetry.space_group_name_H-M   'P 1'
#
loop_
_entity.id
_entity.type
_entity.pdbx_description
1 polymer ?
#
loop_
_entity_poly.entity_id
_entity_poly.type
_entity_poly.pdbx_seq_one_letter_code
_entity_poly.pdbx_strand_id
1 'polypeptide(L)'
;MPKELEYALQIFNYFFTAVFILESAMKMVALGCRRYFQDRWNQLDVFIVILSVVGIVLEEMKNDIIPINPTIIRVMRVLRIARVLKLLKMAKGIRALLDTVMQALPQVGNLGLLFFLLFFIFAALGVELFGRLECDDDHLCQGLGEHAHFKHFGMAFLTLFRVATGD
;
A
#
# COMPACT_ATOMS: atom_id res chain seq x y z
N MET A 1 -17.38 -17.86 -8.55
CA MET A 1 -18.59 -17.26 -7.94
C MET A 1 -19.78 -17.58 -8.84
N PRO A 2 -21.03 -17.55 -8.34
CA PRO A 2 -22.19 -17.59 -9.23
C PRO A 2 -22.16 -16.36 -10.17
N LYS A 3 -22.41 -16.56 -11.46
CA LYS A 3 -22.30 -15.52 -12.49
C LYS A 3 -23.19 -14.31 -12.19
N GLU A 4 -24.37 -14.54 -11.63
CA GLU A 4 -25.30 -13.49 -11.20
C GLU A 4 -24.68 -12.51 -10.19
N LEU A 5 -23.86 -13.02 -9.27
CA LEU A 5 -23.20 -12.20 -8.25
C LEU A 5 -22.10 -11.33 -8.87
N GLU A 6 -21.35 -11.88 -9.84
CA GLU A 6 -20.30 -11.13 -10.56
C GLU A 6 -20.90 -9.97 -11.36
N TYR A 7 -22.02 -10.22 -12.07
CA TYR A 7 -22.76 -9.17 -12.78
C TYR A 7 -23.30 -8.09 -11.83
N ALA A 8 -23.91 -8.49 -10.71
CA ALA A 8 -24.39 -7.54 -9.71
C ALA A 8 -23.27 -6.66 -9.15
N LEU A 9 -22.12 -7.25 -8.79
CA LEU A 9 -20.93 -6.54 -8.30
C LEU A 9 -20.38 -5.56 -9.34
N GLN A 10 -20.37 -5.95 -10.62
CA GLN A 10 -19.91 -5.08 -11.71
C GLN A 10 -20.84 -3.87 -11.89
N ILE A 11 -22.16 -4.08 -11.88
CA ILE A 11 -23.17 -3.01 -11.98
C ILE A 11 -23.00 -2.01 -10.83
N PHE A 12 -22.88 -2.50 -9.59
CA PHE A 12 -22.65 -1.63 -8.43
C PHE A 12 -21.34 -0.85 -8.55
N ASN A 13 -20.27 -1.48 -9.05
CA ASN A 13 -18.99 -0.82 -9.24
C ASN A 13 -19.09 0.36 -10.22
N TYR A 14 -19.79 0.18 -11.34
CA TYR A 14 -20.07 1.25 -12.30
C TYR A 14 -20.90 2.37 -11.66
N PHE A 15 -21.99 2.02 -10.97
CA PHE A 15 -22.86 2.98 -10.30
C PHE A 15 -22.10 3.84 -9.28
N PHE A 16 -21.35 3.21 -8.36
CA PHE A 16 -20.56 3.94 -7.37
C PHE A 16 -19.51 4.85 -8.02
N THR A 17 -18.85 4.38 -9.09
CA THR A 17 -17.85 5.19 -9.80
C THR A 17 -18.49 6.42 -10.44
N ALA A 18 -19.65 6.26 -11.08
CA ALA A 18 -20.40 7.38 -11.66
C ALA A 18 -20.80 8.42 -10.60
N VAL A 19 -21.32 7.97 -9.46
CA VAL A 19 -21.66 8.87 -8.33
C VAL A 19 -20.42 9.61 -7.83
N PHE A 20 -19.27 8.96 -7.71
CA PHE A 20 -18.04 9.61 -7.26
C PHE A 20 -17.46 10.62 -8.25
N ILE A 21 -17.59 10.36 -9.55
CA ILE A 21 -17.23 11.33 -10.59
C ILE A 21 -18.11 12.57 -10.44
N LEU A 22 -19.43 12.38 -10.32
CA LEU A 22 -20.38 13.47 -10.16
C LEU A 22 -20.10 14.28 -8.88
N GLU A 23 -19.89 13.61 -7.75
CA GLU A 23 -19.55 14.25 -6.47
C GLU A 23 -18.28 15.10 -6.59
N SER A 24 -17.23 14.55 -7.22
CA SER A 24 -15.94 15.25 -7.40
C SER A 24 -16.08 16.45 -8.34
N ALA A 25 -16.83 16.29 -9.44
CA ALA A 25 -17.10 17.37 -10.39
C ALA A 25 -17.90 18.51 -9.74
N MET A 26 -18.97 18.19 -9.00
CA MET A 26 -19.77 19.19 -8.28
C MET A 26 -18.93 19.97 -7.27
N LYS A 27 -18.08 19.29 -6.48
CA LYS A 27 -17.16 19.96 -5.55
C LYS A 27 -16.15 20.86 -6.27
N MET A 28 -15.64 20.42 -7.42
CA MET A 28 -14.67 21.19 -8.20
C MET A 28 -15.30 22.49 -8.75
N VAL A 29 -16.55 22.43 -9.23
CA VAL A 29 -17.29 23.61 -9.69
C VAL A 29 -17.64 24.54 -8.52
N ALA A 30 -18.11 24.00 -7.40
CA ALA A 30 -18.54 24.79 -6.24
C ALA A 30 -17.38 25.51 -5.51
N LEU A 31 -16.22 24.86 -5.38
CA LEU A 31 -15.05 25.40 -4.66
C LEU A 31 -14.07 26.14 -5.57
N GLY A 32 -14.15 25.92 -6.89
CA GLY A 32 -13.16 26.35 -7.87
C GLY A 32 -11.86 25.53 -7.83
N CYS A 33 -11.18 25.38 -8.97
CA CYS A 33 -9.99 24.52 -9.11
C CYS A 33 -8.91 24.82 -8.06
N ARG A 34 -8.61 26.10 -7.81
CA ARG A 34 -7.51 26.48 -6.92
C ARG A 34 -7.73 26.04 -5.47
N ARG A 35 -8.95 26.21 -4.94
CA ARG A 35 -9.26 25.84 -3.54
C ARG A 35 -9.48 24.34 -3.41
N TYR A 36 -10.05 23.73 -4.43
CA TYR A 36 -10.26 22.29 -4.50
C TYR A 36 -8.94 21.52 -4.39
N PHE A 37 -7.91 21.93 -5.13
CA PHE A 37 -6.58 21.30 -5.08
C PHE A 37 -5.73 21.71 -3.87
N GLN A 38 -6.16 22.63 -3.00
CA GLN A 38 -5.41 22.92 -1.76
C GLN A 38 -5.75 21.96 -0.62
N ASP A 39 -6.97 21.41 -0.61
CA ASP A 39 -7.41 20.46 0.42
C ASP A 39 -6.90 19.05 0.09
N ARG A 40 -6.05 18.50 0.96
CA ARG A 40 -5.50 17.14 0.89
C ARG A 40 -6.60 16.08 0.76
N TRP A 41 -7.75 16.30 1.39
CA TRP A 41 -8.88 15.37 1.35
C TRP A 41 -9.67 15.41 0.03
N ASN A 42 -9.56 16.50 -0.72
CA ASN A 42 -10.13 16.60 -2.07
C ASN A 42 -9.15 16.07 -3.12
N GLN A 43 -7.85 16.26 -2.92
CA GLN A 43 -6.82 15.61 -3.74
C GLN A 43 -6.93 14.08 -3.69
N LEU A 44 -7.09 13.50 -2.50
CA LEU A 44 -7.29 12.06 -2.31
C LEU A 44 -8.59 11.57 -2.98
N ASP A 45 -9.66 12.38 -2.93
CA ASP A 45 -10.94 12.09 -3.59
C ASP A 45 -10.78 11.93 -5.10
N VAL A 46 -10.15 12.91 -5.76
CA VAL A 46 -9.85 12.85 -7.21
C VAL A 46 -8.93 11.71 -7.56
N PHE A 47 -7.89 11.47 -6.76
CA PHE A 47 -6.97 10.37 -7.01
C PHE A 47 -7.72 9.02 -7.04
N ILE A 48 -8.63 8.79 -6.08
CA ILE A 48 -9.47 7.58 -6.06
C ILE A 48 -10.40 7.52 -7.27
N VAL A 49 -10.98 8.64 -7.70
CA VAL A 49 -11.84 8.67 -8.89
C VAL A 49 -11.05 8.32 -10.15
N ILE A 50 -9.88 8.93 -10.35
CA ILE A 50 -9.00 8.61 -11.49
C ILE A 50 -8.63 7.13 -11.48
N LEU A 51 -8.19 6.61 -10.34
CA LEU A 51 -7.81 5.21 -10.20
C LEU A 51 -8.97 4.25 -10.48
N SER A 52 -10.18 4.64 -10.09
CA SER A 52 -11.41 3.91 -10.34
C SER A 52 -11.76 3.85 -11.83
N VAL A 53 -11.65 4.98 -12.54
CA VAL A 53 -11.89 5.07 -13.98
C VAL A 53 -10.85 4.26 -14.74
N VAL A 54 -9.56 4.44 -14.43
CA VAL A 54 -8.47 3.67 -15.04
C VAL A 54 -8.65 2.17 -14.82
N GLY A 55 -9.03 1.74 -13.61
CA GLY A 55 -9.28 0.33 -13.32
C GLY A 55 -10.45 -0.28 -14.10
N ILE A 56 -11.50 0.49 -14.36
CA ILE A 56 -12.62 0.06 -15.20
C ILE A 56 -12.18 -0.03 -16.66
N VAL A 57 -11.54 1.02 -17.19
CA VAL A 57 -11.06 1.04 -18.58
C VAL A 57 -10.12 -0.13 -18.86
N LEU A 58 -9.16 -0.40 -17.96
CA LEU A 58 -8.23 -1.53 -18.13
C LEU A 58 -8.92 -2.90 -18.06
N GLU A 59 -10.00 -3.05 -17.31
CA GLU A 59 -10.77 -4.30 -17.27
C GLU A 59 -11.57 -4.53 -18.55
N GLU A 60 -12.13 -3.48 -19.16
CA GLU A 60 -12.85 -3.59 -20.44
C GLU A 60 -11.89 -3.80 -21.62
N MET A 61 -10.72 -3.12 -21.63
CA MET A 61 -9.68 -3.29 -22.65
C MET A 61 -9.03 -4.68 -22.66
N LYS A 62 -9.21 -5.47 -21.59
CA LYS A 62 -8.82 -6.88 -21.55
C LYS A 62 -9.52 -7.70 -22.64
N ASN A 63 -10.74 -7.30 -23.02
CA ASN A 63 -11.58 -8.04 -23.97
C ASN A 63 -11.27 -7.70 -25.43
N ASP A 64 -10.58 -6.58 -25.70
CA ASP A 64 -10.26 -6.13 -27.05
C ASP A 64 -8.79 -5.65 -27.15
N ILE A 65 -8.01 -6.42 -27.91
CA ILE A 65 -6.82 -5.97 -28.68
C ILE A 65 -5.45 -5.93 -27.97
N ILE A 66 -5.32 -5.72 -26.64
CA ILE A 66 -3.99 -5.60 -25.99
C ILE A 66 -3.73 -6.69 -24.94
N PRO A 67 -2.62 -7.46 -25.01
CA PRO A 67 -2.23 -8.41 -23.96
C PRO A 67 -1.78 -7.66 -22.70
N ILE A 68 -2.71 -7.37 -21.80
CA ILE A 68 -2.43 -6.76 -20.49
C ILE A 68 -1.96 -7.84 -19.52
N ASN A 69 -0.86 -7.58 -18.80
CA ASN A 69 -0.34 -8.50 -17.80
C ASN A 69 -1.40 -8.74 -16.69
N PRO A 70 -1.77 -10.01 -16.40
CA PRO A 70 -2.79 -10.33 -15.41
C PRO A 70 -2.47 -9.80 -14.00
N THR A 71 -1.20 -9.59 -13.68
CA THR A 71 -0.76 -8.98 -12.42
C THR A 71 -1.26 -7.55 -12.27
N ILE A 72 -1.27 -6.76 -13.34
CA ILE A 72 -1.75 -5.36 -13.32
C ILE A 72 -3.23 -5.31 -12.99
N ILE A 73 -4.02 -6.20 -13.59
CA ILE A 73 -5.46 -6.32 -13.32
C ILE A 73 -5.70 -6.70 -11.86
N ARG A 74 -4.90 -7.63 -11.31
CA ARG A 74 -4.99 -8.02 -9.90
C ARG A 74 -4.69 -6.85 -8.97
N VAL A 75 -3.64 -6.08 -9.26
CA VAL A 75 -3.31 -4.85 -8.50
C VAL A 75 -4.43 -3.84 -8.59
N MET A 76 -4.99 -3.58 -9.77
CA MET A 76 -6.11 -2.65 -9.94
C MET A 76 -7.37 -3.05 -9.16
N ARG A 77 -7.64 -4.35 -9.02
CA ARG A 77 -8.73 -4.83 -8.14
C ARG A 77 -8.46 -4.54 -6.67
N VAL A 78 -7.24 -4.79 -6.20
CA VAL A 78 -6.85 -4.49 -4.81
C VAL A 78 -6.95 -2.98 -4.54
N LEU A 79 -6.55 -2.16 -5.51
CA LEU A 79 -6.63 -0.70 -5.40
C LEU A 79 -8.06 -0.16 -5.24
N ARG A 80 -9.11 -0.93 -5.56
CA ARG A 80 -10.50 -0.53 -5.24
C ARG A 80 -10.73 -0.39 -3.74
N ILE A 81 -9.94 -1.06 -2.89
CA ILE A 81 -9.97 -0.89 -1.43
C ILE A 81 -9.63 0.56 -1.04
N ALA A 82 -8.89 1.30 -1.87
CA ALA A 82 -8.64 2.72 -1.64
C ALA A 82 -9.94 3.54 -1.55
N ARG A 83 -11.05 3.09 -2.15
CA ARG A 83 -12.36 3.74 -2.00
C ARG A 83 -12.86 3.72 -0.56
N VAL A 84 -12.50 2.72 0.24
CA VAL A 84 -12.81 2.65 1.68
C VAL A 84 -12.15 3.81 2.43
N LEU A 85 -11.01 4.31 1.96
CA LEU A 85 -10.35 5.49 2.55
C LEU A 85 -11.23 6.74 2.49
N LYS A 86 -12.23 6.81 1.59
CA LYS A 86 -13.22 7.90 1.61
C LYS A 86 -14.05 7.92 2.90
N LEU A 87 -14.28 6.77 3.54
CA LEU A 87 -14.98 6.71 4.83
C LEU A 87 -14.18 7.43 5.93
N LEU A 88 -12.85 7.44 5.84
CA LEU A 88 -11.99 8.17 6.78
C LEU A 88 -12.23 9.68 6.74
N LYS A 89 -12.62 10.23 5.58
CA LYS A 89 -12.99 11.65 5.43
C LYS A 89 -14.27 12.00 6.18
N MET A 90 -15.21 11.06 6.26
CA MET A 90 -16.50 11.25 6.94
C MET A 90 -16.34 11.16 8.46
N ALA A 91 -15.42 10.32 8.93
CA ALA A 91 -15.13 10.13 10.35
C ALA A 91 -14.24 11.26 10.89
N LYS A 92 -14.85 12.36 11.33
CA LYS A 92 -14.14 13.53 11.90
C LYS A 92 -13.15 13.16 13.02
N GLY A 93 -13.49 12.18 13.87
CA GLY A 93 -12.60 11.69 14.93
C GLY A 93 -11.35 10.99 14.39
N ILE A 94 -11.50 10.13 13.38
CA ILE A 94 -10.37 9.44 12.73
C ILE A 94 -9.47 10.44 12.02
N ARG A 95 -10.06 11.44 11.34
CA ARG A 95 -9.29 12.52 10.71
C ARG A 95 -8.41 13.27 11.71
N ALA A 96 -8.93 13.61 12.88
CA ALA A 96 -8.15 14.30 13.91
C ALA A 96 -6.95 13.44 14.37
N LEU A 97 -7.16 12.14 14.58
CA LEU A 97 -6.08 11.22 14.92
C LEU A 97 -5.03 11.14 13.81
N LEU A 98 -5.44 11.00 12.55
CA LEU A 98 -4.51 10.99 11.42
C LEU A 98 -3.72 12.29 11.30
N ASP A 99 -4.36 13.45 11.52
CA ASP A 99 -3.68 14.75 11.50
C ASP A 99 -2.62 14.83 12.61
N THR A 100 -2.88 14.28 13.80
CA THR A 100 -1.86 14.21 14.88
C THR A 100 -0.70 13.27 14.53
N VAL A 101 -0.99 12.12 13.91
CA VAL A 101 0.06 11.19 13.44
C VAL A 101 0.93 11.86 12.38
N MET A 102 0.34 12.57 11.43
CA MET A 102 1.07 13.29 10.39
C MET A 102 1.96 14.41 10.94
N GLN A 103 1.55 15.04 12.06
CA GLN A 103 2.38 16.03 12.75
C GLN A 103 3.55 15.40 13.52
N ALA A 104 3.37 14.18 14.05
CA ALA A 104 4.43 13.44 14.74
C ALA A 104 5.43 12.77 13.77
N LEU A 105 4.99 12.48 12.53
CA LEU A 105 5.76 11.73 11.54
C LEU A 105 7.16 12.31 11.25
N PRO A 106 7.40 13.63 11.16
CA PRO A 106 8.74 14.19 11.00
C PRO A 106 9.68 13.87 12.18
N GLN A 107 9.17 13.90 13.41
CA GLN A 107 9.95 13.58 14.60
C GLN A 107 10.30 12.09 14.65
N VAL A 108 9.30 11.24 14.37
CA VAL A 108 9.50 9.79 14.25
C VAL A 108 10.46 9.47 13.11
N GLY A 109 10.45 10.23 12.03
CA GLY A 109 11.36 10.08 10.90
C GLY A 109 12.84 10.23 11.30
N ASN A 110 13.17 11.18 12.18
CA ASN A 110 14.54 11.35 12.67
C ASN A 110 15.01 10.13 13.49
N LEU A 111 14.14 9.61 14.37
CA LEU A 111 14.42 8.38 15.12
C LEU A 111 14.51 7.16 14.19
N GLY A 112 13.63 7.09 13.20
CA GLY A 112 13.61 6.04 12.19
C GLY A 112 14.88 6.02 11.33
N LEU A 113 15.44 7.19 11.00
CA LEU A 113 16.71 7.28 10.27
C LEU A 113 17.87 6.72 11.10
N LEU A 114 17.96 7.08 12.38
CA LEU A 114 18.97 6.53 13.29
C LEU A 114 18.82 5.01 13.42
N PHE A 115 17.60 4.53 13.58
CA PHE A 115 17.28 3.10 13.66
C PHE A 115 17.65 2.36 12.37
N PHE A 116 17.40 2.97 11.20
CA PHE A 116 17.78 2.42 9.90
C PHE A 116 19.31 2.34 9.74
N LEU A 117 20.05 3.37 10.17
CA LEU A 117 21.52 3.36 10.17
C LEU A 117 22.06 2.22 11.05
N LEU A 118 21.48 2.05 12.24
CA LEU A 118 21.83 0.97 13.17
C LEU A 118 21.67 -0.39 12.48
N PHE A 119 20.51 -0.62 11.88
CA PHE A 119 20.21 -1.87 11.15
C PHE A 119 21.15 -2.08 9.97
N PHE A 120 21.51 -1.01 9.26
CA PHE A 120 22.45 -1.10 8.14
C PHE A 120 23.82 -1.60 8.60
N ILE A 121 24.36 -1.04 9.69
CA ILE A 121 25.66 -1.43 10.24
C ILE A 121 25.62 -2.89 10.73
N PHE A 122 24.59 -3.25 11.51
CA PHE A 122 24.47 -4.62 12.02
C PHE A 122 24.17 -5.64 10.92
N ALA A 123 23.46 -5.27 9.85
CA ALA A 123 23.22 -6.17 8.73
C ALA A 123 24.54 -6.46 7.99
N ALA A 124 25.37 -5.44 7.75
CA ALA A 124 26.67 -5.63 7.13
C ALA A 124 27.59 -6.52 7.99
N LEU A 125 27.68 -6.23 9.30
CA LEU A 125 28.42 -7.06 10.25
C LEU A 125 27.86 -8.49 10.30
N GLY A 126 26.55 -8.66 10.29
CA GLY A 126 25.90 -9.96 10.31
C GLY A 126 26.25 -10.81 9.10
N VAL A 127 26.30 -10.20 7.90
CA VAL A 127 26.74 -10.90 6.69
C VAL A 127 28.22 -11.28 6.76
N GLU A 128 29.06 -10.39 7.26
CA GLU A 128 30.51 -10.65 7.35
C GLU A 128 30.84 -11.73 8.39
N LEU A 129 30.14 -11.75 9.53
CA LEU A 129 30.36 -12.70 10.63
C LEU A 129 29.65 -14.04 10.41
N PHE A 130 28.39 -14.01 9.95
CA PHE A 130 27.50 -15.17 9.92
C PHE A 130 27.03 -15.56 8.51
N GLY A 131 27.49 -14.89 7.45
CA GLY A 131 27.04 -15.16 6.08
C GLY A 131 27.48 -16.50 5.51
N ARG A 132 28.51 -17.13 6.09
CA ARG A 132 28.99 -18.47 5.72
C ARG A 132 28.39 -19.59 6.58
N LEU A 133 27.52 -19.25 7.54
CA LEU A 133 26.84 -20.26 8.34
C LEU A 133 25.78 -20.94 7.48
N GLU A 134 25.91 -22.26 7.32
CA GLU A 134 24.93 -23.08 6.64
C GLU A 134 24.18 -23.91 7.68
N CYS A 135 22.86 -23.71 7.72
CA CYS A 135 21.94 -24.47 8.52
C CYS A 135 21.23 -25.42 7.56
N ASP A 136 21.43 -26.72 7.76
CA ASP A 136 20.87 -27.81 6.96
C ASP A 136 20.29 -28.86 7.90
N ASP A 137 19.62 -29.90 7.37
CA ASP A 137 18.99 -30.94 8.20
C ASP A 137 19.98 -31.65 9.15
N ASP A 138 21.26 -31.72 8.77
CA ASP A 138 22.35 -32.26 9.61
C ASP A 138 22.90 -31.26 10.66
N HIS A 139 22.67 -29.96 10.46
CA HIS A 139 23.14 -28.87 11.33
C HIS A 139 21.96 -28.01 11.76
N LEU A 140 21.20 -28.47 12.77
CA LEU A 140 20.06 -27.72 13.30
C LEU A 140 20.51 -26.38 13.88
N CYS A 141 20.05 -25.29 13.27
CA CYS A 141 20.14 -23.96 13.83
C CYS A 141 18.80 -23.58 14.47
N GLN A 142 18.81 -23.33 15.77
CA GLN A 142 17.61 -22.87 16.47
C GLN A 142 17.37 -21.38 16.16
N GLY A 143 16.31 -21.09 15.39
CA GLY A 143 15.90 -19.72 15.04
C GLY A 143 16.42 -19.18 13.70
N LEU A 144 17.35 -19.88 13.04
CA LEU A 144 17.78 -19.59 11.67
C LEU A 144 17.28 -20.67 10.71
N GLY A 145 16.98 -20.28 9.48
CA GLY A 145 16.49 -21.19 8.44
C GLY A 145 16.37 -20.51 7.08
N GLU A 146 15.62 -21.12 6.16
CA GLU A 146 15.48 -20.62 4.79
C GLU A 146 15.00 -19.17 4.73
N HIS A 147 14.12 -18.76 5.65
CA HIS A 147 13.55 -17.41 5.69
C HIS A 147 14.21 -16.45 6.71
N ALA A 148 15.23 -16.90 7.43
CA ALA A 148 15.94 -16.09 8.43
C ALA A 148 17.42 -16.50 8.46
N HIS A 149 18.26 -15.77 7.71
CA HIS A 149 19.70 -16.05 7.59
C HIS A 149 20.50 -14.81 7.18
N PHE A 150 21.82 -14.87 7.35
CA PHE A 150 22.75 -13.76 7.10
C PHE A 150 23.55 -13.88 5.79
N LYS A 151 23.18 -14.78 4.87
CA LYS A 151 23.89 -14.99 3.58
C LYS A 151 24.00 -13.72 2.73
N HIS A 152 22.96 -12.89 2.70
CA HIS A 152 22.93 -11.63 1.94
C HIS A 152 22.32 -10.50 2.74
N PHE A 153 22.69 -9.27 2.40
CA PHE A 153 22.29 -8.05 3.11
C PHE A 153 20.77 -7.93 3.31
N GLY A 154 19.96 -8.24 2.29
CA GLY A 154 18.50 -8.14 2.39
C GLY A 154 17.91 -9.09 3.44
N MET A 155 18.38 -10.34 3.49
CA MET A 155 17.93 -11.31 4.49
C MET A 155 18.49 -11.02 5.87
N ALA A 156 19.73 -10.53 5.97
CA ALA A 156 20.30 -10.04 7.22
C ALA A 156 19.48 -8.89 7.82
N PHE A 157 19.03 -7.94 6.99
CA PHE A 157 18.17 -6.84 7.42
C PHE A 157 16.80 -7.33 7.92
N LEU A 158 16.15 -8.25 7.20
CA LEU A 158 14.87 -8.84 7.63
C LEU A 158 15.02 -9.67 8.92
N THR A 159 16.14 -10.39 9.06
CA THR A 159 16.44 -11.18 10.26
C THR A 159 16.66 -10.26 11.47
N LEU A 160 17.38 -9.14 11.30
CA LEU A 160 17.52 -8.13 12.36
C LEU A 160 16.20 -7.45 12.71
N PHE A 161 15.33 -7.22 11.73
CA PHE A 161 13.99 -6.70 11.98
C PHE A 161 13.18 -7.65 12.88
N ARG A 162 13.22 -8.94 12.56
CA ARG A 162 12.62 -9.99 13.39
C ARG A 162 13.16 -10.00 14.82
N VAL A 163 14.50 -9.92 14.98
CA VAL A 163 15.14 -9.85 16.31
C VAL A 163 14.71 -8.60 17.08
N ALA A 164 14.59 -7.44 16.42
CA ALA A 164 14.17 -6.20 17.06
C ALA A 164 12.69 -6.20 17.47
N THR A 165 11.84 -6.94 16.76
CA THR A 165 10.45 -7.17 17.18
C THR A 165 10.32 -8.20 18.31
N GLY A 166 11.38 -8.94 18.63
CA GLY A 166 11.42 -9.91 19.73
C GLY A 166 10.75 -11.25 19.42
N ASP A 167 10.69 -11.63 18.14
CA ASP A 167 9.98 -12.80 17.58
C ASP A 167 10.95 -13.79 16.92
#